data_AF-A0A0A2WDL6-F1
#
_entry.id   AF-A0A0A2WDL6-F1
#
_cell.length_a   1.000
_cell.length_b   1.000
_cell.length_c   1.000
_cell.angle_alpha   90.00
_cell.angle_beta   90.00
_cell.angle_gamma   90.00
#
_symmetry.space_group_name_H-M   'P 1'
#
loop_
_entity.id
_entity.type
_entity.pdbx_description
1 polymer ?
#
loop_
_entity_poly.entity_id
_entity_poly.type
_entity_poly.pdbx_seq_one_letter_code
_entity_poly.pdbx_strand_id
1 'polypeptide(L)'
;MKHARLTLALALAVAALPSFAQHRHEEVDKVNGSITAQPGQVYEDLSTVNGSIKVESNAQADDVETVNGSIAGGDGIRVRSLSTVNGGIRVGEQAQIADTVETVNGSIFVDRGGNIGDGVSTVNGAIGLVDTDVGGGIETVNGDVTVGIGSHVRGGIRVEKPNNNGWFQGKQKPPRIVIGPNARVDGAMVFEREVVLYVHTSAKVGRISGATPIAFSTQTAPDNRRD
;
A
#
# COMPACT_ATOMS: atom_id res chain seq x y z
N MET A 1 -5.94 -15.40 -20.66
CA MET A 1 -5.50 -14.30 -19.77
C MET A 1 -6.67 -13.97 -18.87
N LYS A 2 -6.59 -14.35 -17.59
CA LYS A 2 -7.70 -14.19 -16.63
C LYS A 2 -7.65 -12.74 -16.13
N HIS A 3 -8.71 -11.97 -16.39
CA HIS A 3 -8.89 -10.64 -15.81
C HIS A 3 -9.05 -10.81 -14.30
N ALA A 4 -8.06 -10.38 -13.52
CA ALA A 4 -8.19 -10.28 -12.06
C ALA A 4 -9.17 -9.12 -11.79
N ARG A 5 -10.43 -9.46 -11.56
CA ARG A 5 -11.44 -8.51 -11.10
C ARG A 5 -11.18 -8.34 -9.61
N LEU A 6 -10.61 -7.20 -9.21
CA LEU A 6 -10.50 -6.83 -7.80
C LEU A 6 -11.92 -6.62 -7.26
N THR A 7 -12.51 -7.69 -6.75
CA THR A 7 -13.86 -7.72 -6.20
C THR A 7 -13.67 -7.83 -4.70
N LEU A 8 -13.47 -6.70 -4.02
CA LEU A 8 -13.38 -6.68 -2.56
C LEU A 8 -14.79 -6.90 -2.00
N ALA A 9 -15.17 -8.16 -1.85
CA ALA A 9 -16.40 -8.58 -1.19
C ALA A 9 -16.10 -8.79 0.29
N LEU A 10 -16.19 -7.73 1.10
CA LEU A 10 -16.09 -7.84 2.55
C LEU A 10 -17.43 -8.34 3.10
N ALA A 11 -17.54 -9.65 3.33
CA ALA A 11 -18.68 -10.27 3.99
C ALA A 11 -18.34 -10.53 5.46
N LEU A 12 -18.81 -9.65 6.37
CA LEU A 12 -18.64 -9.81 7.81
C LEU A 12 -19.71 -10.78 8.35
N ALA A 13 -19.34 -12.04 8.57
CA ALA A 13 -20.20 -13.05 9.18
C ALA A 13 -19.81 -13.26 10.66
N VAL A 14 -20.59 -12.69 11.58
CA VAL A 14 -20.43 -12.94 13.02
C VAL A 14 -21.03 -14.29 13.37
N ALA A 15 -20.18 -15.26 13.73
CA ALA A 15 -20.59 -16.55 14.29
C ALA A 15 -19.97 -16.72 15.69
N ALA A 16 -20.80 -16.62 16.74
CA ALA A 16 -20.38 -16.88 18.11
C ALA A 16 -20.42 -18.39 18.40
N LEU A 17 -19.27 -19.01 18.69
CA LEU A 17 -19.16 -20.33 19.30
C LEU A 17 -18.10 -20.33 20.42
N PRO A 18 -18.33 -21.03 21.55
CA PRO A 18 -17.37 -21.06 22.66
C PRO A 18 -16.37 -22.19 22.46
N SER A 19 -15.07 -21.95 22.66
CA SER A 19 -14.10 -23.03 22.88
C SER A 19 -12.81 -22.60 23.57
N PHE A 20 -12.12 -23.63 24.04
CA PHE A 20 -11.22 -23.72 25.19
C PHE A 20 -9.85 -23.05 25.00
N ALA A 21 -9.17 -22.77 26.13
CA ALA A 21 -7.87 -22.14 26.19
C ALA A 21 -6.75 -23.05 25.63
N GLN A 22 -6.39 -22.83 24.37
CA GLN A 22 -5.03 -22.95 23.86
C GLN A 22 -4.37 -21.57 23.99
N HIS A 23 -3.05 -21.47 23.87
CA HIS A 23 -2.32 -20.21 23.83
C HIS A 23 -2.84 -19.38 22.64
N ARG A 24 -3.94 -18.66 22.85
CA ARG A 24 -4.67 -17.93 21.82
C ARG A 24 -3.88 -16.67 21.59
N HIS A 25 -3.27 -16.59 20.42
CA HIS A 25 -2.98 -15.30 19.82
C HIS A 25 -4.30 -14.51 19.85
N GLU A 26 -4.26 -13.28 20.34
CA GLU A 26 -5.48 -12.52 20.60
C GLU A 26 -6.07 -12.01 19.28
N GLU A 27 -7.29 -12.44 18.95
CA GLU A 27 -8.14 -11.81 17.94
C GLU A 27 -8.89 -10.64 18.61
N VAL A 28 -8.86 -9.46 17.99
CA VAL A 28 -9.51 -8.26 18.53
C VAL A 28 -10.38 -7.61 17.46
N ASP A 29 -11.68 -7.77 17.62
CA ASP A 29 -12.69 -7.16 16.75
C ASP A 29 -13.46 -6.05 17.45
N LYS A 30 -13.63 -4.92 16.76
CA LYS A 30 -14.46 -3.80 17.22
C LYS A 30 -15.34 -3.25 16.11
N VAL A 31 -16.57 -2.90 16.43
CA VAL A 31 -17.37 -2.07 15.51
C VAL A 31 -17.00 -0.59 15.67
N ASN A 32 -16.82 -0.16 16.92
CA ASN A 32 -16.43 1.21 17.24
C ASN A 32 -15.25 1.20 18.21
N GLY A 33 -14.29 2.08 17.95
CA GLY A 33 -13.14 2.30 18.82
C GLY A 33 -11.85 1.75 18.24
N SER A 34 -10.76 2.36 18.71
CA SER A 34 -9.42 2.03 18.26
C SER A 34 -8.88 0.77 18.92
N ILE A 35 -7.95 0.12 18.23
CA ILE A 35 -7.21 -1.05 18.70
C ILE A 35 -5.74 -0.66 18.79
N THR A 36 -5.07 -1.07 19.86
CA THR A 36 -3.62 -0.89 20.02
C THR A 36 -2.99 -2.24 20.34
N ALA A 37 -2.28 -2.80 19.36
CA ALA A 37 -1.44 -3.97 19.57
C ALA A 37 -0.14 -3.55 20.26
N GLN A 38 0.11 -4.13 21.44
CA GLN A 38 1.19 -3.72 22.32
C GLN A 38 2.57 -4.25 21.85
N PRO A 39 3.67 -3.57 22.19
CA PRO A 39 5.01 -3.97 21.76
C PRO A 39 5.35 -5.39 22.20
N GLY A 40 5.91 -6.19 21.29
CA GLY A 40 6.36 -7.55 21.57
C GLY A 40 5.25 -8.58 21.83
N GLN A 41 3.98 -8.19 21.73
CA GLN A 41 2.85 -9.11 21.76
C GLN A 41 2.57 -9.69 20.37
N VAL A 42 1.86 -10.82 20.34
CA VAL A 42 1.42 -11.47 19.11
C VAL A 42 -0.10 -11.59 19.11
N TYR A 43 -0.72 -11.06 18.06
CA TYR A 43 -2.15 -11.09 17.78
C TYR A 43 -2.42 -12.01 16.59
N GLU A 44 -3.64 -12.56 16.49
CA GLU A 44 -4.11 -13.13 15.21
C GLU A 44 -4.59 -11.96 14.37
N ASP A 45 -5.88 -11.66 14.40
CA ASP A 45 -6.45 -10.61 13.59
C ASP A 45 -6.85 -9.40 14.44
N LEU A 46 -6.61 -8.21 13.88
CA LEU A 46 -7.02 -6.93 14.45
C LEU A 46 -7.97 -6.25 13.46
N SER A 47 -9.25 -6.16 13.81
CA SER A 47 -10.25 -5.57 12.91
C SER A 47 -11.11 -4.50 13.57
N THR A 48 -11.35 -3.39 12.87
CA THR A 48 -12.34 -2.40 13.33
C THR A 48 -13.11 -1.70 12.21
N VAL A 49 -14.40 -1.42 12.40
CA VAL A 49 -15.18 -0.70 11.37
C VAL A 49 -14.99 0.81 11.49
N ASN A 50 -15.16 1.38 12.68
CA ASN A 50 -15.00 2.82 12.93
C ASN A 50 -13.95 3.03 14.04
N GLY A 51 -12.70 2.96 13.64
CA GLY A 51 -11.57 3.08 14.54
C GLY A 51 -10.25 2.96 13.80
N SER A 52 -9.21 3.53 14.38
CA SER A 52 -7.85 3.33 13.88
C SER A 52 -7.20 2.14 14.59
N ILE A 53 -6.31 1.46 13.90
CA ILE A 53 -5.49 0.41 14.50
C ILE A 53 -4.05 0.89 14.58
N LYS A 54 -3.46 0.81 15.78
CA LYS A 54 -2.04 1.06 16.01
C LYS A 54 -1.37 -0.26 16.35
N VAL A 55 -0.44 -0.69 15.52
CA VAL A 55 0.45 -1.83 15.80
C VAL A 55 1.75 -1.23 16.28
N GLU A 56 2.02 -1.29 17.58
CA GLU A 56 3.23 -0.67 18.13
C GLU A 56 4.50 -1.43 17.74
N SER A 57 5.66 -0.80 17.89
CA SER A 57 6.93 -1.35 17.40
C SER A 57 7.20 -2.76 17.92
N ASN A 58 7.69 -3.63 17.04
CA ASN A 58 7.95 -5.05 17.30
C ASN A 58 6.73 -5.90 17.71
N ALA A 59 5.52 -5.36 17.66
CA ALA A 59 4.31 -6.17 17.77
C ALA A 59 4.13 -7.04 16.51
N GLN A 60 3.38 -8.13 16.67
CA GLN A 60 3.08 -9.07 15.61
C GLN A 60 1.57 -9.26 15.49
N ALA A 61 1.06 -9.34 14.27
CA ALA A 61 -0.33 -9.68 13.97
C ALA A 61 -0.35 -10.52 12.69
N ASP A 62 -1.44 -11.20 12.39
CA ASP A 62 -1.67 -11.81 11.09
C ASP A 62 -2.31 -10.75 10.17
N ASP A 63 -3.63 -10.54 10.25
CA ASP A 63 -4.30 -9.46 9.51
C ASP A 63 -4.60 -8.22 10.37
N VAL A 64 -4.45 -7.04 9.76
CA VAL A 64 -4.82 -5.76 10.38
C VAL A 64 -5.69 -4.97 9.44
N GLU A 65 -6.95 -4.79 9.80
CA GLU A 65 -7.98 -4.30 8.89
C GLU A 65 -8.86 -3.22 9.51
N THR A 66 -9.18 -2.16 8.74
CA THR A 66 -10.20 -1.20 9.16
C THR A 66 -11.02 -0.64 8.02
N VAL A 67 -12.29 -0.31 8.26
CA VAL A 67 -13.14 0.29 7.20
C VAL A 67 -13.01 1.81 7.20
N ASN A 68 -13.23 2.45 8.33
CA ASN A 68 -13.19 3.91 8.50
C ASN A 68 -12.17 4.25 9.58
N GLY A 69 -10.90 4.17 9.20
CA GLY A 69 -9.80 4.42 10.10
C GLY A 69 -8.46 4.23 9.42
N SER A 70 -7.42 4.75 10.07
CA SER A 70 -6.05 4.58 9.59
C SER A 70 -5.36 3.45 10.34
N ILE A 71 -4.39 2.83 9.67
CA ILE A 71 -3.49 1.85 10.28
C ILE A 71 -2.12 2.51 10.45
N ALA A 72 -1.60 2.47 11.68
CA ALA A 72 -0.26 2.92 11.99
C ALA A 72 0.56 1.73 12.51
N GLY A 73 1.49 1.24 11.70
CA GLY A 73 2.50 0.28 12.08
C GLY A 73 3.76 0.98 12.57
N GLY A 74 4.25 0.62 13.76
CA GLY A 74 5.54 1.07 14.28
C GLY A 74 6.71 0.39 13.58
N ASP A 75 7.90 0.55 14.17
CA ASP A 75 9.12 -0.03 13.62
C ASP A 75 9.22 -1.53 13.91
N GLY A 76 9.76 -2.29 12.98
CA GLY A 76 10.04 -3.72 13.16
C GLY A 76 8.80 -4.58 13.41
N ILE A 77 7.60 -4.10 13.05
CA ILE A 77 6.38 -4.90 13.13
C ILE A 77 6.48 -6.13 12.21
N ARG A 78 5.80 -7.21 12.57
CA ARG A 78 5.63 -8.38 11.69
C ARG A 78 4.15 -8.65 11.50
N VAL A 79 3.68 -8.45 10.28
CA VAL A 79 2.28 -8.64 9.92
C VAL A 79 2.17 -9.48 8.67
N ARG A 80 1.04 -10.18 8.46
CA ARG A 80 0.78 -10.81 7.16
C ARG A 80 0.26 -9.77 6.18
N SER A 81 -0.83 -9.08 6.50
CA SER A 81 -1.42 -8.06 5.62
C SER A 81 -1.92 -6.82 6.39
N LEU A 82 -1.96 -5.69 5.69
CA LEU A 82 -2.54 -4.44 6.19
C LEU A 82 -3.56 -3.90 5.19
N SER A 83 -4.82 -3.69 5.60
CA SER A 83 -5.88 -3.25 4.69
C SER A 83 -6.77 -2.16 5.29
N THR A 84 -7.18 -1.18 4.48
CA THR A 84 -8.22 -0.22 4.90
C THR A 84 -9.09 0.30 3.75
N VAL A 85 -10.36 0.64 4.01
CA VAL A 85 -11.23 1.22 2.97
C VAL A 85 -11.08 2.74 2.92
N ASN A 86 -11.27 3.43 4.03
CA ASN A 86 -11.25 4.88 4.14
C ASN A 86 -10.25 5.32 5.21
N GLY A 87 -8.98 5.25 4.85
CA GLY A 87 -7.89 5.72 5.69
C GLY A 87 -6.52 5.41 5.11
N GLY A 88 -5.50 6.03 5.70
CA GLY A 88 -4.11 5.80 5.30
C GLY A 88 -3.50 4.64 6.06
N ILE A 89 -2.51 4.01 5.44
CA ILE A 89 -1.61 3.06 6.10
C ILE A 89 -0.24 3.73 6.16
N ARG A 90 0.32 3.84 7.37
CA ARG A 90 1.70 4.30 7.58
C ARG A 90 2.43 3.25 8.37
N VAL A 91 3.58 2.83 7.87
CA VAL A 91 4.42 1.81 8.49
C VAL A 91 5.81 2.40 8.70
N GLY A 92 6.33 2.23 9.91
CA GLY A 92 7.67 2.65 10.30
C GLY A 92 8.80 1.83 9.68
N GLU A 93 9.99 1.95 10.26
CA GLU A 93 11.19 1.35 9.72
C GLU A 93 11.21 -0.18 9.90
N GLN A 94 11.90 -0.90 9.02
CA GLN A 94 12.22 -2.33 9.16
C GLN A 94 11.02 -3.28 9.31
N ALA A 95 9.83 -2.83 8.93
CA ALA A 95 8.63 -3.65 8.98
C ALA A 95 8.72 -4.88 8.06
N GLN A 96 8.15 -5.99 8.49
CA GLN A 96 8.05 -7.22 7.72
C GLN A 96 6.57 -7.51 7.47
N ILE A 97 6.15 -7.39 6.22
CA ILE A 97 4.79 -7.64 5.77
C ILE A 97 4.85 -8.84 4.83
N ALA A 98 4.21 -9.95 5.19
CA ALA A 98 4.36 -11.19 4.43
C ALA A 98 3.68 -11.13 3.05
N ASP A 99 2.51 -10.50 2.98
CA ASP A 99 1.68 -10.46 1.78
C ASP A 99 1.53 -9.01 1.29
N THR A 100 0.36 -8.38 1.48
CA THR A 100 -0.01 -7.13 0.82
C THR A 100 -0.27 -5.97 1.78
N VAL A 101 -0.15 -4.75 1.22
CA VAL A 101 -0.60 -3.50 1.86
C VAL A 101 -1.58 -2.80 0.91
N GLU A 102 -2.82 -2.61 1.36
CA GLU A 102 -3.91 -2.19 0.47
C GLU A 102 -4.78 -1.09 1.08
N THR A 103 -5.21 -0.13 0.26
CA THR A 103 -6.27 0.80 0.66
C THR A 103 -7.16 1.24 -0.49
N VAL A 104 -8.43 1.57 -0.23
CA VAL A 104 -9.30 2.12 -1.28
C VAL A 104 -9.15 3.63 -1.37
N ASN A 105 -9.35 4.34 -0.26
CA ASN A 105 -9.34 5.80 -0.18
C ASN A 105 -8.35 6.25 0.89
N GLY A 106 -7.07 6.12 0.59
CA GLY A 106 -6.02 6.66 1.43
C GLY A 106 -4.62 6.41 0.89
N SER A 107 -3.66 7.03 1.55
CA SER A 107 -2.25 6.91 1.20
C SER A 107 -1.61 5.72 1.90
N ILE A 108 -0.71 5.02 1.22
CA ILE A 108 0.19 4.04 1.81
C ILE A 108 1.58 4.65 1.88
N PHE A 109 2.22 4.58 3.05
CA PHE A 109 3.62 4.93 3.23
C PHE A 109 4.33 3.84 4.01
N VAL A 110 5.46 3.37 3.48
CA VAL A 110 6.35 2.42 4.15
C VAL A 110 7.73 3.03 4.20
N ASP A 111 8.25 3.17 5.43
CA ASP A 111 9.55 3.77 5.69
C ASP A 111 10.70 2.78 5.43
N ARG A 112 11.91 3.24 5.77
CA ARG A 112 13.18 2.61 5.49
C ARG A 112 13.27 1.15 5.90
N GLY A 113 13.79 0.32 5.00
CA GLY A 113 14.14 -1.06 5.30
C GLY A 113 12.94 -1.99 5.43
N GLY A 114 11.74 -1.55 5.04
CA GLY A 114 10.57 -2.40 4.99
C GLY A 114 10.72 -3.53 3.95
N ASN A 115 10.10 -4.68 4.24
CA ASN A 115 9.98 -5.80 3.33
C ASN A 115 8.51 -6.17 3.17
N ILE A 116 8.03 -6.21 1.94
CA ILE A 116 6.66 -6.58 1.57
C ILE A 116 6.78 -7.78 0.63
N GLY A 117 6.28 -8.94 1.03
CA GLY A 117 6.46 -10.17 0.25
C GLY A 117 5.71 -10.16 -1.08
N ASP A 118 4.48 -9.62 -1.09
CA ASP A 118 3.67 -9.47 -2.30
C ASP A 118 3.62 -8.00 -2.75
N GLY A 119 2.45 -7.35 -2.71
CA GLY A 119 2.18 -6.12 -3.44
C GLY A 119 1.69 -4.97 -2.59
N VAL A 120 1.67 -3.78 -3.19
CA VAL A 120 1.10 -2.57 -2.61
C VAL A 120 0.07 -2.00 -3.56
N SER A 121 -1.15 -1.76 -3.08
CA SER A 121 -2.24 -1.31 -3.94
C SER A 121 -3.08 -0.17 -3.34
N THR A 122 -3.50 0.77 -4.19
CA THR A 122 -4.51 1.77 -3.79
C THR A 122 -5.38 2.29 -4.92
N VAL A 123 -6.65 2.58 -4.67
CA VAL A 123 -7.53 3.17 -5.68
C VAL A 123 -7.36 4.69 -5.74
N ASN A 124 -7.49 5.39 -4.60
CA ASN A 124 -7.56 6.85 -4.49
C ASN A 124 -6.63 7.40 -3.41
N GLY A 125 -5.35 7.06 -3.45
CA GLY A 125 -4.36 7.76 -2.64
C GLY A 125 -2.93 7.51 -3.08
N ALA A 126 -1.99 8.20 -2.44
CA ALA A 126 -0.59 8.10 -2.84
C ALA A 126 0.08 6.86 -2.25
N ILE A 127 1.00 6.24 -2.98
CA ILE A 127 1.92 5.22 -2.49
C ILE A 127 3.31 5.82 -2.38
N GLY A 128 3.93 5.73 -1.21
CA GLY A 128 5.31 6.14 -0.98
C GLY A 128 6.13 5.04 -0.32
N LEU A 129 7.23 4.67 -0.96
CA LEU A 129 8.19 3.69 -0.44
C LEU A 129 9.55 4.37 -0.24
N VAL A 130 10.26 4.04 0.83
CA VAL A 130 11.63 4.51 1.07
C VAL A 130 12.47 3.32 1.44
N ASP A 131 13.52 3.04 0.66
CA ASP A 131 14.44 1.93 0.91
C ASP A 131 13.70 0.60 1.24
N THR A 132 12.61 0.35 0.51
CA THR A 132 11.69 -0.77 0.75
C THR A 132 11.83 -1.83 -0.33
N ASP A 133 11.89 -3.10 0.06
CA ASP A 133 11.83 -4.25 -0.84
C ASP A 133 10.37 -4.72 -1.02
N VAL A 134 9.89 -4.79 -2.26
CA VAL A 134 8.56 -5.30 -2.62
C VAL A 134 8.72 -6.49 -3.56
N GLY A 135 8.30 -7.67 -3.12
CA GLY A 135 8.46 -8.93 -3.86
C GLY A 135 7.54 -9.05 -5.06
N GLY A 136 6.36 -8.43 -5.00
CA GLY A 136 5.39 -8.27 -6.08
C GLY A 136 5.46 -6.89 -6.71
N GLY A 137 4.29 -6.35 -7.09
CA GLY A 137 4.17 -5.09 -7.83
C GLY A 137 3.43 -4.00 -7.07
N ILE A 138 3.36 -2.82 -7.71
CA ILE A 138 2.54 -1.70 -7.26
C ILE A 138 1.35 -1.55 -8.21
N GLU A 139 0.14 -1.46 -7.68
CA GLU A 139 -1.08 -1.25 -8.47
C GLU A 139 -1.86 -0.02 -7.99
N THR A 140 -2.28 0.83 -8.92
CA THR A 140 -3.16 1.96 -8.57
C THR A 140 -4.09 2.39 -9.69
N VAL A 141 -5.11 3.19 -9.37
CA VAL A 141 -6.05 3.78 -10.35
C VAL A 141 -5.85 5.29 -10.48
N ASN A 142 -5.91 6.01 -9.36
CA ASN A 142 -5.83 7.48 -9.31
C ASN A 142 -4.66 8.00 -8.46
N GLY A 143 -3.87 7.09 -7.88
CA GLY A 143 -2.82 7.40 -6.91
C GLY A 143 -1.52 7.87 -7.53
N ASP A 144 -0.91 8.88 -6.93
CA ASP A 144 0.50 9.18 -7.15
C ASP A 144 1.36 8.04 -6.58
N VAL A 145 2.44 7.67 -7.25
CA VAL A 145 3.35 6.61 -6.79
C VAL A 145 4.76 7.18 -6.70
N THR A 146 5.41 6.98 -5.57
CA THR A 146 6.83 7.28 -5.37
C THR A 146 7.54 6.01 -4.91
N VAL A 147 8.29 5.41 -5.83
CA VAL A 147 9.30 4.40 -5.50
C VAL A 147 10.54 5.20 -5.10
N GLY A 148 10.66 5.50 -3.81
CA GLY A 148 11.67 6.42 -3.28
C GLY A 148 13.08 5.82 -3.27
N ILE A 149 14.00 6.58 -2.67
CA ILE A 149 15.43 6.27 -2.67
C ILE A 149 15.70 4.82 -2.24
N GLY A 150 16.48 4.09 -3.03
CA GLY A 150 16.92 2.72 -2.71
C GLY A 150 15.82 1.65 -2.74
N SER A 151 14.55 1.99 -2.98
CA SER A 151 13.47 0.99 -2.99
C SER A 151 13.58 0.05 -4.19
N HIS A 152 13.22 -1.22 -4.01
CA HIS A 152 13.25 -2.25 -5.05
C HIS A 152 11.88 -2.93 -5.19
N VAL A 153 11.24 -2.76 -6.35
CA VAL A 153 9.98 -3.42 -6.72
C VAL A 153 10.26 -4.48 -7.78
N ARG A 154 9.94 -5.75 -7.50
CA ARG A 154 10.27 -6.85 -8.41
C ARG A 154 9.23 -7.07 -9.52
N GLY A 155 7.94 -6.97 -9.21
CA GLY A 155 6.82 -7.29 -10.10
C GLY A 155 6.46 -6.21 -11.13
N GLY A 156 6.80 -4.94 -10.87
CA GLY A 156 6.52 -3.82 -11.76
C GLY A 156 5.52 -2.81 -11.20
N ILE A 157 4.99 -1.94 -12.06
CA ILE A 157 3.97 -0.93 -11.70
C ILE A 157 2.84 -0.99 -12.70
N ARG A 158 1.60 -1.02 -12.22
CA ARG A 158 0.41 -0.91 -13.07
C ARG A 158 -0.47 0.24 -12.62
N VAL A 159 -0.76 1.15 -13.55
CA VAL A 159 -1.76 2.19 -13.34
C VAL A 159 -2.95 1.89 -14.24
N GLU A 160 -4.05 1.49 -13.64
CA GLU A 160 -5.26 1.08 -14.36
C GLU A 160 -6.09 2.28 -14.81
N LYS A 161 -6.86 2.08 -15.88
CA LYS A 161 -7.85 3.06 -16.30
C LYS A 161 -9.06 2.99 -15.35
N PRO A 162 -9.59 4.13 -14.86
CA PRO A 162 -10.78 4.13 -14.04
C PRO A 162 -12.00 3.61 -14.82
N ASN A 163 -12.78 2.74 -14.19
CA ASN A 163 -14.03 2.21 -14.76
C ASN A 163 -15.14 3.28 -14.69
N ASN A 164 -15.24 4.11 -15.72
CA ASN A 164 -16.29 5.13 -15.82
C ASN A 164 -17.59 4.55 -16.40
N ASN A 165 -18.35 3.82 -15.58
CA ASN A 165 -19.76 3.53 -15.85
C ASN A 165 -20.63 4.66 -15.28
N GLY A 166 -20.82 5.73 -16.06
CA GLY A 166 -21.93 6.69 -15.88
C GLY A 166 -21.75 7.80 -14.82
N TRP A 167 -22.03 9.02 -15.26
CA TRP A 167 -22.48 10.20 -14.47
C TRP A 167 -21.45 11.13 -13.79
N PHE A 168 -20.15 10.81 -13.73
CA PHE A 168 -19.14 11.76 -13.23
C PHE A 168 -17.91 11.86 -14.16
N GLN A 169 -18.03 12.62 -15.25
CA GLN A 169 -16.92 12.99 -16.13
C GLN A 169 -16.29 14.32 -15.70
N GLY A 170 -15.61 14.33 -14.54
CA GLY A 170 -14.59 15.34 -14.27
C GLY A 170 -13.29 14.97 -14.99
N LYS A 171 -12.56 15.96 -15.54
CA LYS A 171 -11.18 15.73 -16.01
C LYS A 171 -10.32 15.37 -14.80
N GLN A 172 -10.04 14.10 -14.61
CA GLN A 172 -9.16 13.65 -13.53
C GLN A 172 -7.73 14.08 -13.83
N LYS A 173 -7.05 14.64 -12.83
CA LYS A 173 -5.63 14.98 -12.93
C LYS A 173 -4.83 13.70 -13.22
N PRO A 174 -3.89 13.71 -14.19
CA PRO A 174 -2.99 12.60 -14.41
C PRO A 174 -2.19 12.27 -13.13
N PRO A 175 -2.14 11.01 -12.69
CA PRO A 175 -1.28 10.60 -11.59
C PRO A 175 0.20 10.89 -11.88
N ARG A 176 0.93 11.26 -10.84
CA ARG A 176 2.38 11.48 -10.88
C ARG A 176 3.10 10.24 -10.37
N ILE A 177 3.97 9.69 -11.21
CA ILE A 177 4.75 8.49 -10.92
C ILE A 177 6.23 8.89 -10.86
N VAL A 178 6.89 8.60 -9.74
CA VAL A 178 8.29 8.95 -9.50
C VAL A 178 9.08 7.69 -9.17
N ILE A 179 10.13 7.44 -9.95
CA ILE A 179 11.17 6.47 -9.64
C ILE A 179 12.40 7.23 -9.16
N GLY A 180 12.69 7.13 -7.87
CA GLY A 180 13.69 7.92 -7.15
C GLY A 180 15.14 7.47 -7.34
N PRO A 181 16.10 8.16 -6.68
CA PRO A 181 17.51 7.83 -6.78
C PRO A 181 17.82 6.40 -6.35
N ASN A 182 18.57 5.68 -7.18
CA ASN A 182 18.99 4.29 -6.94
C ASN A 182 17.82 3.30 -6.75
N ALA A 183 16.58 3.72 -7.04
CA ALA A 183 15.42 2.85 -7.02
C ALA A 183 15.49 1.84 -8.18
N ARG A 184 14.88 0.68 -7.97
CA ARG A 184 14.83 -0.39 -8.96
C ARG A 184 13.40 -0.89 -9.14
N VAL A 185 12.93 -0.96 -10.37
CA VAL A 185 11.67 -1.61 -10.76
C VAL A 185 12.00 -2.65 -11.82
N ASP A 186 11.96 -3.93 -11.49
CA ASP A 186 12.37 -4.99 -12.43
C ASP A 186 11.28 -5.34 -13.44
N GLY A 187 10.05 -5.46 -12.97
CA GLY A 187 8.91 -5.77 -13.81
C GLY A 187 8.51 -4.64 -14.75
N ALA A 188 7.51 -4.92 -15.57
CA ALA A 188 7.00 -3.94 -16.52
C ALA A 188 6.25 -2.80 -15.79
N MET A 189 6.38 -1.58 -16.32
CA MET A 189 5.61 -0.42 -15.93
C MET A 189 4.55 -0.17 -16.99
N VAL A 190 3.29 -0.46 -16.66
CA VAL A 190 2.15 -0.43 -17.58
C VAL A 190 1.17 0.65 -17.14
N PHE A 191 0.96 1.65 -17.99
CA PHE A 191 0.07 2.78 -17.74
C PHE A 191 -1.11 2.74 -18.73
N GLU A 192 -2.30 2.40 -18.24
CA GLU A 192 -3.54 2.30 -19.04
C GLU A 192 -4.29 3.64 -19.17
N ARG A 193 -3.72 4.69 -18.56
CA ARG A 193 -4.17 6.08 -18.62
C ARG A 193 -2.96 7.00 -18.66
N GLU A 194 -3.19 8.26 -19.02
CA GLU A 194 -2.15 9.29 -18.96
C GLU A 194 -1.61 9.46 -17.53
N VAL A 195 -0.29 9.49 -17.42
CA VAL A 195 0.46 9.75 -16.18
C VAL A 195 1.63 10.68 -16.48
N VAL A 196 2.13 11.37 -15.46
CA VAL A 196 3.44 12.04 -15.55
C VAL A 196 4.48 11.17 -14.88
N LEU A 197 5.35 10.56 -15.69
CA LEU A 197 6.39 9.64 -15.21
C LEU A 197 7.75 10.35 -15.12
N TYR A 198 8.29 10.45 -13.90
CA TYR A 198 9.65 10.88 -13.62
C TYR A 198 10.53 9.69 -13.29
N VAL A 199 11.70 9.61 -13.93
CA VAL A 199 12.69 8.55 -13.67
C VAL A 199 14.03 9.18 -13.36
N HIS A 200 14.57 8.89 -12.17
CA HIS A 200 15.89 9.38 -11.81
C HIS A 200 16.95 8.72 -12.70
N THR A 201 17.97 9.48 -13.10
CA THR A 201 19.07 9.00 -13.97
C THR A 201 19.83 7.79 -13.42
N SER A 202 19.86 7.60 -12.09
CA SER A 202 20.46 6.42 -11.44
C SER A 202 19.49 5.26 -11.20
N ALA A 203 18.20 5.44 -11.50
CA ALA A 203 17.21 4.38 -11.32
C ALA A 203 17.34 3.31 -12.41
N LYS A 204 16.94 2.08 -12.07
CA LYS A 204 16.83 0.97 -13.02
C LYS A 204 15.36 0.59 -13.17
N VAL A 205 14.85 0.62 -14.39
CA VAL A 205 13.45 0.32 -14.67
C VAL A 205 13.32 -0.72 -15.77
N GLY A 206 12.31 -1.58 -15.64
CA GLY A 206 11.90 -2.52 -16.67
C GLY A 206 11.23 -1.83 -17.86
N ARG A 207 10.55 -2.62 -18.70
CA ARG A 207 9.85 -2.10 -19.87
C ARG A 207 8.75 -1.10 -19.46
N ILE A 208 8.74 0.07 -20.10
CA ILE A 208 7.68 1.07 -19.92
C ILE A 208 6.68 0.99 -21.08
N SER A 209 5.38 1.04 -20.78
CA SER A 209 4.28 1.09 -21.75
C SER A 209 3.22 2.08 -21.31
N GLY A 210 2.72 2.93 -22.22
CA GLY A 210 1.65 3.90 -21.95
C GLY A 210 2.09 5.22 -21.32
N ALA A 211 3.40 5.43 -21.12
CA ALA A 211 3.97 6.71 -20.69
C ALA A 211 5.35 6.94 -21.31
N THR A 212 5.75 8.22 -21.42
CA THR A 212 7.11 8.61 -21.80
C THR A 212 7.83 9.11 -20.55
N PRO A 213 8.98 8.50 -20.16
CA PRO A 213 9.70 8.92 -18.97
C PRO A 213 10.34 10.29 -19.15
N ILE A 214 10.24 11.13 -18.12
CA ILE A 214 10.96 12.39 -17.97
C ILE A 214 12.14 12.14 -17.04
N ALA A 215 13.35 12.22 -17.58
CA ALA A 215 14.56 12.04 -16.80
C ALA A 215 14.78 13.21 -15.83
N PHE A 216 15.27 12.91 -14.62
CA PHE A 216 15.74 13.92 -13.66
C PHE A 216 16.96 13.40 -12.88
N SER A 217 17.73 14.31 -12.27
CA SER A 217 18.99 13.96 -11.56
C SER A 217 19.14 14.63 -10.19
N THR A 218 18.12 15.36 -9.74
CA THR A 218 18.07 15.95 -8.40
C THR A 218 17.57 14.92 -7.38
N GLN A 219 17.88 15.13 -6.10
CA GLN A 219 17.42 14.25 -5.02
C GLN A 219 15.89 14.15 -4.94
N THR A 220 15.22 15.27 -5.20
CA THR A 220 13.77 15.36 -5.24
C THR A 220 13.32 15.53 -6.69
N ALA A 221 12.33 14.76 -7.11
CA ALA A 221 11.72 14.93 -8.43
C ALA A 221 11.04 16.31 -8.54
N PRO A 222 11.02 16.93 -9.74
CA PRO A 222 10.35 18.21 -9.95
C PRO A 222 8.90 18.20 -9.46
N ASP A 223 8.45 19.34 -8.92
CA ASP A 223 7.04 19.54 -8.61
C ASP A 223 6.28 19.87 -9.91
N ASN A 224 5.13 19.22 -10.10
CA ASN A 224 4.22 19.51 -11.21
C ASN A 224 3.23 20.63 -10.88
N ARG A 225 3.35 21.26 -9.71
CA ARG A 225 2.73 22.57 -9.48
C ARG A 225 3.37 23.56 -10.45
N ARG A 226 2.71 23.77 -11.58
CA ARG A 226 2.80 25.05 -12.27
C ARG A 226 2.26 26.08 -11.30
N ASP A 227 3.05 27.12 -11.06
CA ASP A 227 2.58 28.39 -10.53
C ASP A 227 1.44 28.95 -11.40
#